data_AF-A0AAV8D3U3-F1
#
_entry.id   AF-A0AAV8D3U3-F1
#
_cell.length_a   1.000
_cell.length_b   1.000
_cell.length_c   1.000
_cell.angle_alpha   90.00
_cell.angle_beta   90.00
_cell.angle_gamma   90.00
#
_symmetry.space_group_name_H-M   'P 1'
#
loop_
_entity.id
_entity.type
_entity.pdbx_description
1 polymer ?
#
loop_
_entity_poly.entity_id
_entity_poly.type
_entity_poly.pdbx_seq_one_letter_code
_entity_poly.pdbx_strand_id
1 'polypeptide(L)'
;MPKTIEMRRRCTSAAVCALMLATCTLLTYFAFFSDQLQLPWAPPWPNPSIHDHIPILIPTTAQAPASLSPLPTNLSHLLFALGGSAQTWDQRRSYTQLWWHLNQTRGHVWLDQQPSSPWPHTCPPYRISRDTSRYGNRAAASRIANIVVEAYELASSSPPKDEVRWFVMGDDDTVFFQENLVGVLQKYDHTQMYYVGMPSESVEQDVMHSYGMAFGGGGFAISYPAAAELAGIMDGCLDRYANFYGSDQRVQACLAELGIPLTREPGFHQVDVRGDVYGMLAAHPVAPLVSLHHLDYVMPISSNRHTQLEGLQSLFSAYEVDPGRILQQAFCYDAGSGAGSVLSVSVSWGYTVQVYPQVVAPHELEIPLQTFMIWRSSSSGPFIFNTRPLGDPDNPCVRPFIFFLDRVLQNETEATVTQYSRSKNEDDQPKAKCGKKGFSVASRIDKVRVFTPKMDPLLWKQAPRRHCCMTRRTKWGRMLEVRIKYCSPGESTTPPHLI
;
A
#
# COMPACT_ATOMS: atom_id res chain seq x y z
N MET A 1 -24.54 23.09 -59.66
CA MET A 1 -25.35 21.96 -59.15
C MET A 1 -24.98 20.55 -59.67
N PRO A 2 -24.42 20.34 -60.89
CA PRO A 2 -24.11 18.97 -61.36
C PRO A 2 -22.94 18.27 -60.64
N LYS A 3 -21.89 19.02 -60.27
CA LYS A 3 -20.66 18.46 -59.68
C LYS A 3 -20.84 17.88 -58.27
N THR A 4 -21.81 18.37 -57.51
CA THR A 4 -22.08 17.93 -56.13
C THR A 4 -22.83 16.60 -56.06
N ILE A 5 -23.65 16.29 -57.07
CA ILE A 5 -24.39 15.03 -57.16
C ILE A 5 -23.44 13.88 -57.57
N GLU A 6 -22.55 14.14 -58.52
CA GLU A 6 -21.50 13.21 -58.96
C GLU A 6 -20.58 12.79 -57.79
N MET A 7 -20.16 13.76 -56.98
CA MET A 7 -19.28 13.52 -55.82
C MET A 7 -20.01 12.73 -54.72
N ARG A 8 -21.27 13.06 -54.41
CA ARG A 8 -22.08 12.26 -53.48
C ARG A 8 -22.22 10.83 -53.95
N ARG A 9 -22.54 10.61 -55.24
CA ARG A 9 -22.72 9.28 -55.80
C ARG A 9 -21.45 8.43 -55.67
N ARG A 10 -20.27 9.01 -55.94
CA ARG A 10 -18.96 8.37 -55.75
C ARG A 10 -18.67 8.01 -54.30
N CYS A 11 -18.97 8.90 -53.35
CA CYS A 11 -18.79 8.62 -51.92
C CYS A 11 -19.73 7.52 -51.42
N THR A 12 -21.00 7.51 -51.83
CA THR A 12 -21.93 6.42 -51.50
C THR A 12 -21.48 5.08 -52.10
N SER A 13 -21.03 5.07 -53.36
CA SER A 13 -20.50 3.84 -53.97
C SER A 13 -19.27 3.32 -53.25
N ALA A 14 -18.34 4.20 -52.84
CA ALA A 14 -17.17 3.80 -52.05
C ALA A 14 -17.56 3.24 -50.67
N ALA A 15 -18.52 3.88 -49.99
CA ALA A 15 -19.02 3.41 -48.69
C ALA A 15 -19.72 2.05 -48.79
N VAL A 16 -20.53 1.84 -49.83
CA VAL A 16 -21.19 0.54 -50.08
C VAL A 16 -20.17 -0.55 -50.40
N CYS A 17 -19.15 -0.25 -51.21
CA CYS A 17 -18.06 -1.20 -51.47
C CYS A 17 -17.27 -1.55 -50.21
N ALA A 18 -16.97 -0.58 -49.36
CA ALA A 18 -16.28 -0.81 -48.09
C ALA A 18 -17.12 -1.66 -47.13
N LEU A 19 -18.44 -1.41 -47.06
CA LEU A 19 -19.35 -2.23 -46.26
C LEU A 19 -19.40 -3.67 -46.77
N MET A 20 -19.53 -3.85 -48.08
CA MET A 20 -19.56 -5.19 -48.72
C MET A 20 -18.28 -5.96 -48.45
N LEU A 21 -17.12 -5.31 -48.57
CA LEU A 21 -15.82 -5.90 -48.25
C LEU A 21 -15.72 -6.31 -46.77
N ALA A 22 -16.18 -5.46 -45.85
CA ALA A 22 -16.18 -5.75 -44.42
C ALA A 22 -17.13 -6.91 -44.05
N THR A 23 -18.31 -6.99 -44.69
CA THR A 23 -19.20 -8.14 -44.51
C THR A 23 -18.62 -9.42 -45.09
N CYS A 24 -17.97 -9.37 -46.25
CA CYS A 24 -17.32 -10.54 -46.83
C CYS A 24 -16.17 -11.03 -45.96
N THR A 25 -15.33 -10.15 -45.41
CA THR A 25 -14.24 -10.55 -44.49
C THR A 25 -14.78 -11.09 -43.17
N LEU A 26 -15.88 -10.55 -42.65
CA LEU A 26 -16.52 -11.08 -41.45
C LEU A 26 -17.11 -12.48 -41.71
N LEU A 27 -17.79 -12.67 -42.84
CA LEU A 27 -18.35 -13.97 -43.23
C LEU A 27 -17.27 -15.01 -43.51
N THR A 28 -16.15 -14.64 -44.13
CA THR A 28 -15.01 -15.57 -44.29
C THR A 28 -14.34 -15.87 -42.96
N TYR A 29 -14.23 -14.92 -42.04
CA TYR A 29 -13.75 -15.18 -40.69
C TYR A 29 -14.63 -16.22 -39.99
N PHE A 30 -15.96 -16.07 -40.01
CA PHE A 30 -16.85 -17.07 -39.41
C PHE A 30 -16.85 -18.41 -40.16
N ALA A 31 -16.71 -18.42 -41.49
CA ALA A 31 -16.66 -19.67 -42.25
C ALA A 31 -15.37 -20.48 -42.01
N PHE A 32 -14.24 -19.81 -41.79
CA PHE A 32 -12.94 -20.49 -41.59
C PHE A 32 -12.52 -20.67 -40.13
N PHE A 33 -13.05 -19.87 -39.20
CA PHE A 33 -12.68 -19.91 -37.78
C PHE A 33 -13.81 -20.35 -36.85
N SER A 34 -15.00 -20.70 -37.36
CA SER A 34 -16.08 -21.25 -36.51
C SER A 34 -15.73 -22.62 -35.90
N ASP A 35 -14.90 -23.42 -36.57
CA ASP A 35 -14.43 -24.70 -36.04
C ASP A 35 -13.43 -24.57 -34.87
N GLN A 36 -12.87 -23.37 -34.64
CA GLN A 36 -11.99 -23.10 -33.48
C GLN A 36 -12.74 -22.60 -32.23
N LEU A 37 -14.06 -22.41 -32.30
CA LEU A 37 -14.91 -22.04 -31.15
C LEU A 37 -15.52 -23.26 -30.43
N GLN A 38 -14.97 -24.47 -30.65
CA GLN A 38 -15.28 -25.63 -29.82
C GLN A 38 -14.70 -25.44 -28.42
N LEU A 39 -15.53 -24.88 -27.54
CA LEU A 39 -15.35 -24.90 -26.09
C LEU A 39 -15.02 -26.34 -25.65
N PRO A 40 -13.99 -26.57 -24.81
CA PRO A 40 -13.70 -27.90 -24.31
C PRO A 40 -14.89 -28.37 -23.45
N TRP A 41 -15.59 -29.37 -23.96
CA TRP A 41 -16.40 -30.38 -23.28
C TRP A 41 -16.65 -30.17 -21.77
N ALA A 42 -17.89 -29.86 -21.41
CA ALA A 42 -18.41 -30.16 -20.08
C ALA A 42 -18.60 -31.68 -19.97
N PRO A 43 -18.16 -32.35 -18.88
CA PRO A 43 -18.44 -33.77 -18.71
C PRO A 43 -19.94 -33.98 -18.44
N PRO A 44 -20.54 -35.09 -18.89
CA PRO A 44 -21.93 -35.38 -18.60
C PRO A 44 -22.09 -35.73 -17.12
N TRP A 45 -23.17 -35.20 -16.53
CA TRP A 45 -23.61 -35.53 -15.18
C TRP A 45 -23.90 -37.04 -15.08
N PRO A 46 -23.38 -37.77 -14.09
CA PRO A 46 -23.74 -39.17 -13.94
C PRO A 46 -25.15 -39.29 -13.33
N ASN A 47 -26.01 -40.00 -14.04
CA ASN A 47 -27.29 -40.50 -13.49
C ASN A 47 -26.99 -41.53 -12.39
N PRO A 48 -27.83 -41.61 -11.33
CA PRO A 48 -27.59 -42.50 -10.22
C PRO A 48 -28.07 -43.90 -10.59
N SER A 49 -27.21 -44.90 -10.38
CA SER A 49 -27.49 -46.33 -10.13
C SER A 49 -26.49 -47.20 -10.89
N ILE A 50 -25.54 -47.78 -10.15
CA ILE A 50 -25.11 -49.17 -10.26
C ILE A 50 -24.30 -49.45 -8.98
N HIS A 51 -24.80 -50.37 -8.18
CA HIS A 51 -24.09 -50.97 -7.06
C HIS A 51 -22.98 -51.85 -7.61
N ASP A 52 -21.73 -51.56 -7.28
CA ASP A 52 -20.67 -52.57 -7.28
C ASP A 52 -19.77 -52.39 -6.06
N HIS A 53 -19.64 -53.48 -5.31
CA HIS A 53 -18.93 -53.58 -4.06
C HIS A 53 -17.41 -53.55 -4.29
N ILE A 54 -16.77 -52.43 -3.93
CA ILE A 54 -15.31 -52.37 -3.75
C ILE A 54 -15.04 -52.52 -2.23
N PRO A 55 -14.25 -53.52 -1.78
CA PRO A 55 -13.91 -53.66 -0.38
C PRO A 55 -12.99 -52.51 0.04
N ILE A 56 -13.50 -51.65 0.93
CA ILE A 56 -12.73 -50.59 1.58
C ILE A 56 -11.72 -51.26 2.53
N LEU A 57 -10.44 -51.24 2.17
CA LEU A 57 -9.37 -51.38 3.14
C LEU A 57 -9.39 -50.13 4.02
N ILE A 58 -9.83 -50.29 5.27
CA ILE A 58 -9.71 -49.27 6.31
C ILE A 58 -8.23 -49.18 6.67
N PRO A 59 -7.53 -48.05 6.44
CA PRO A 59 -6.23 -47.84 7.01
C PRO A 59 -6.43 -47.59 8.50
N THR A 60 -5.85 -48.44 9.33
CA THR A 60 -5.72 -48.26 10.77
C THR A 60 -5.12 -46.87 11.01
N THR A 61 -5.90 -45.96 11.61
CA THR A 61 -5.43 -44.64 12.02
C THR A 61 -4.34 -44.80 13.07
N ALA A 62 -3.09 -44.80 12.64
CA ALA A 62 -1.99 -44.35 13.48
C ALA A 62 -2.25 -42.87 13.75
N GLN A 63 -2.59 -42.53 15.00
CA GLN A 63 -2.63 -41.15 15.47
C GLN A 63 -1.27 -40.52 15.17
N ALA A 64 -1.22 -39.68 14.15
CA ALA A 64 -0.13 -38.73 14.00
C ALA A 64 -0.07 -37.92 15.31
N PRO A 65 1.12 -37.74 15.91
CA PRO A 65 1.24 -36.88 17.07
C PRO A 65 0.68 -35.51 16.68
N ALA A 66 -0.16 -34.93 17.55
CA ALA A 66 -0.72 -33.60 17.36
C ALA A 66 0.42 -32.67 16.94
N SER A 67 0.42 -32.25 15.67
CA SER A 67 1.38 -31.29 15.17
C SER A 67 1.19 -30.04 16.02
N LEU A 68 2.19 -29.71 16.84
CA LEU A 68 2.29 -28.38 17.44
C LEU A 68 2.08 -27.40 16.28
N SER A 69 0.97 -26.66 16.28
CA SER A 69 0.76 -25.62 15.29
C SER A 69 2.02 -24.76 15.24
N PRO A 70 2.65 -24.58 14.08
CA PRO A 70 3.91 -23.86 14.01
C PRO A 70 3.76 -22.49 14.68
N LEU A 71 4.75 -22.12 15.49
CA LEU A 71 4.75 -20.84 16.20
C LEU A 71 4.47 -19.71 15.20
N PRO A 72 3.63 -18.70 15.53
CA PRO A 72 3.34 -17.61 14.61
C PRO A 72 4.61 -16.89 14.14
N THR A 73 4.63 -16.48 12.86
CA THR A 73 5.66 -15.58 12.30
C THR A 73 5.80 -14.35 13.20
N ASN A 74 7.03 -13.90 13.47
CA ASN A 74 7.32 -12.74 14.31
C ASN A 74 8.57 -12.05 13.74
N LEU A 75 8.99 -10.92 14.32
CA LEU A 75 10.10 -10.12 13.77
C LEU A 75 11.42 -10.91 13.63
N SER A 76 11.70 -11.85 14.55
CA SER A 76 12.91 -12.68 14.48
C SER A 76 12.91 -13.68 13.33
N HIS A 77 11.77 -13.89 12.66
CA HIS A 77 11.65 -14.74 11.48
C HIS A 77 11.88 -13.98 10.16
N LEU A 78 12.01 -12.64 10.21
CA LEU A 78 12.27 -11.80 9.04
C LEU A 78 13.78 -11.55 8.90
N LEU A 79 14.26 -11.45 7.66
CA LEU A 79 15.60 -10.99 7.34
C LEU A 79 15.48 -9.84 6.34
N PHE A 80 15.84 -8.63 6.77
CA PHE A 80 15.82 -7.44 5.93
C PHE A 80 17.06 -7.37 5.05
N ALA A 81 16.87 -7.22 3.75
CA ALA A 81 17.92 -7.17 2.75
C ALA A 81 17.79 -5.86 1.96
N LEU A 82 18.49 -4.84 2.46
CA LEU A 82 18.34 -3.47 1.99
C LEU A 82 19.35 -3.17 0.86
N GLY A 83 18.88 -2.73 -0.29
CA GLY A 83 19.72 -2.26 -1.39
C GLY A 83 20.23 -0.84 -1.11
N GLY A 84 21.54 -0.64 -1.16
CA GLY A 84 22.12 0.69 -0.96
C GLY A 84 23.36 0.96 -1.82
N SER A 85 23.83 2.21 -1.76
CA SER A 85 25.14 2.60 -2.27
C SER A 85 25.96 3.25 -1.16
N ALA A 86 27.23 2.90 -1.08
CA ALA A 86 28.16 3.50 -0.11
C ALA A 86 28.26 5.02 -0.29
N GLN A 87 28.00 5.53 -1.51
CA GLN A 87 28.05 6.96 -1.82
C GLN A 87 26.86 7.75 -1.23
N THR A 88 25.65 7.17 -1.25
CA THR A 88 24.41 7.85 -0.84
C THR A 88 23.99 7.51 0.59
N TRP A 89 24.55 6.45 1.17
CA TRP A 89 24.18 5.95 2.50
C TRP A 89 24.13 7.02 3.58
N ASP A 90 25.16 7.86 3.69
CA ASP A 90 25.22 8.87 4.76
C ASP A 90 24.10 9.92 4.69
N GLN A 91 23.54 10.15 3.50
CA GLN A 91 22.42 11.07 3.30
C GLN A 91 21.07 10.43 3.64
N ARG A 92 20.92 9.12 3.39
CA ARG A 92 19.63 8.41 3.46
C ARG A 92 19.43 7.59 4.73
N ARG A 93 20.51 7.22 5.42
CA ARG A 93 20.48 6.32 6.59
C ARG A 93 19.54 6.76 7.71
N SER A 94 19.22 8.06 7.79
CA SER A 94 18.27 8.60 8.76
C SER A 94 16.89 7.95 8.64
N TYR A 95 16.44 7.60 7.43
CA TYR A 95 15.19 6.88 7.20
C TYR A 95 15.24 5.46 7.76
N THR A 96 16.30 4.72 7.46
CA THR A 96 16.52 3.37 8.01
C THR A 96 16.63 3.40 9.54
N GLN A 97 17.31 4.40 10.11
CA GLN A 97 17.48 4.57 11.55
C GLN A 97 16.18 4.83 12.32
N LEU A 98 15.10 5.27 11.66
CA LEU A 98 13.80 5.48 12.32
C LEU A 98 13.16 4.18 12.79
N TRP A 99 13.33 3.10 12.02
CA TRP A 99 12.63 1.84 12.25
C TRP A 99 13.59 0.68 12.58
N TRP A 100 14.88 0.85 12.35
CA TRP A 100 15.86 -0.18 12.67
C TRP A 100 16.13 -0.26 14.19
N HIS A 101 15.73 -1.36 14.80
CA HIS A 101 15.98 -1.64 16.21
C HIS A 101 17.14 -2.63 16.40
N LEU A 102 18.23 -2.18 17.03
CA LEU A 102 19.39 -3.00 17.37
C LEU A 102 18.96 -4.22 18.22
N ASN A 103 19.55 -5.38 17.93
CA ASN A 103 19.28 -6.67 18.59
C ASN A 103 17.84 -7.20 18.48
N GLN A 104 16.93 -6.49 17.80
CA GLN A 104 15.57 -6.96 17.51
C GLN A 104 15.38 -7.23 16.02
N THR A 105 15.94 -6.35 15.18
CA THR A 105 15.87 -6.48 13.73
C THR A 105 17.08 -7.25 13.22
N ARG A 106 16.84 -8.15 12.27
CA ARG A 106 17.87 -8.95 11.59
C ARG A 106 17.92 -8.60 10.12
N GLY A 107 19.11 -8.38 9.58
CA GLY A 107 19.26 -7.95 8.19
C GLY A 107 20.58 -7.24 7.95
N HIS A 108 20.82 -6.86 6.70
CA HIS A 108 21.99 -6.07 6.31
C HIS A 108 21.62 -5.04 5.21
N VAL A 109 22.48 -4.05 5.06
CA VAL A 109 22.53 -3.19 3.86
C VAL A 109 23.55 -3.75 2.88
N TRP A 110 23.13 -4.08 1.67
CA TRP A 110 24.00 -4.54 0.59
C TRP A 110 24.49 -3.35 -0.24
N LEU A 111 25.78 -3.06 -0.11
CA LEU A 111 26.47 -1.95 -0.75
C LEU A 111 27.19 -2.39 -2.01
N ASP A 112 27.42 -1.43 -2.90
CA ASP A 112 28.18 -1.55 -4.13
C ASP A 112 29.69 -1.64 -3.88
N GLN A 113 30.16 -1.03 -2.80
CA GLN A 113 31.56 -1.01 -2.41
C GLN A 113 31.74 -0.74 -0.91
N GLN A 114 32.98 -0.87 -0.44
CA GLN A 114 33.35 -0.57 0.93
C GLN A 114 33.03 0.91 1.28
N PRO A 115 32.34 1.18 2.40
CA PRO A 115 32.17 2.54 2.90
C PRO A 115 33.52 3.22 3.16
N SER A 116 33.69 4.46 2.71
CA SER A 116 34.87 5.28 3.03
C SER A 116 34.84 5.80 4.47
N SER A 117 33.65 5.98 5.03
CA SER A 117 33.41 6.46 6.40
C SER A 117 33.23 5.29 7.37
N PRO A 118 33.56 5.46 8.67
CA PRO A 118 33.23 4.46 9.69
C PRO A 118 31.74 4.12 9.69
N TRP A 119 31.42 2.82 9.72
CA TRP A 119 30.03 2.37 9.73
C TRP A 119 29.36 2.68 11.07
N PRO A 120 28.24 3.42 11.11
CA PRO A 120 27.61 3.79 12.38
C PRO A 120 27.02 2.58 13.10
N HIS A 121 27.30 2.43 14.40
CA HIS A 121 26.77 1.34 15.22
C HIS A 121 25.24 1.35 15.38
N THR A 122 24.59 2.47 15.08
CA THR A 122 23.13 2.62 15.10
C THR A 122 22.45 2.12 13.83
N CYS A 123 23.22 1.75 12.80
CA CYS A 123 22.72 1.28 11.52
C CYS A 123 22.69 -0.25 11.45
N PRO A 124 21.89 -0.85 10.54
CA PRO A 124 22.04 -2.26 10.21
C PRO A 124 23.49 -2.57 9.80
N PRO A 125 24.03 -3.78 10.07
CA PRO A 125 25.33 -4.15 9.50
C PRO A 125 25.28 -4.10 7.96
N TYR A 126 26.42 -3.89 7.31
CA TYR A 126 26.48 -3.90 5.84
C TYR A 126 27.16 -5.16 5.30
N ARG A 127 26.93 -5.42 4.02
CA ARG A 127 27.65 -6.39 3.18
C ARG A 127 28.02 -5.76 1.87
N ILE A 128 29.07 -6.26 1.24
CA ILE A 128 29.42 -5.90 -0.14
C ILE A 128 28.75 -6.93 -1.04
N SER A 129 27.97 -6.43 -1.99
CA SER A 129 27.25 -7.28 -2.94
C SER A 129 28.24 -8.03 -3.83
N ARG A 130 27.84 -9.19 -4.34
CA ARG A 130 28.69 -9.93 -5.29
C ARG A 130 28.95 -9.14 -6.58
N ASP A 131 30.06 -9.44 -7.24
CA ASP A 131 30.39 -8.78 -8.51
C ASP A 131 29.40 -9.16 -9.61
N THR A 132 28.81 -8.14 -10.23
CA THR A 132 27.86 -8.24 -11.34
C THR A 132 28.37 -7.50 -12.58
N SER A 133 29.68 -7.22 -12.66
CA SER A 133 30.33 -6.52 -13.78
C SER A 133 30.05 -7.17 -15.14
N ARG A 134 29.79 -8.49 -15.18
CA ARG A 134 29.43 -9.23 -16.40
C ARG A 134 28.21 -8.68 -17.14
N TYR A 135 27.32 -7.97 -16.46
CA TYR A 135 26.12 -7.36 -17.05
C TYR A 135 26.36 -5.92 -17.56
N GLY A 136 27.61 -5.45 -17.60
CA GLY A 136 27.98 -4.15 -18.17
C GLY A 136 27.21 -2.98 -17.55
N ASN A 137 26.54 -2.17 -18.38
CA ASN A 137 25.75 -1.02 -17.93
C ASN A 137 24.49 -1.39 -17.10
N ARG A 138 24.19 -2.68 -16.94
CA ARG A 138 23.09 -3.20 -16.12
C ARG A 138 23.58 -3.90 -14.85
N ALA A 139 24.87 -3.79 -14.54
CA ALA A 139 25.47 -4.35 -13.33
C ALA A 139 24.73 -3.87 -12.06
N ALA A 140 24.47 -2.57 -11.90
CA ALA A 140 23.81 -2.05 -10.69
C ALA A 140 22.43 -2.68 -10.44
N ALA A 141 21.60 -2.82 -11.47
CA ALA A 141 20.28 -3.41 -11.31
C ALA A 141 20.34 -4.93 -11.08
N SER A 142 21.31 -5.62 -11.70
CA SER A 142 21.53 -7.05 -11.48
C SER A 142 22.10 -7.34 -10.09
N ARG A 143 22.91 -6.40 -9.56
CA ARG A 143 23.41 -6.41 -8.17
C ARG A 143 22.26 -6.38 -7.19
N ILE A 144 21.39 -5.38 -7.29
CA ILE A 144 20.25 -5.24 -6.38
C ILE A 144 19.29 -6.43 -6.50
N ALA A 145 19.05 -6.95 -7.71
CA ALA A 145 18.23 -8.15 -7.91
C ALA A 145 18.81 -9.40 -7.21
N ASN A 146 20.15 -9.53 -7.15
CA ASN A 146 20.81 -10.65 -6.48
C ASN A 146 20.74 -10.62 -4.95
N ILE A 147 20.43 -9.47 -4.33
CA ILE A 147 20.45 -9.32 -2.86
C ILE A 147 19.55 -10.36 -2.19
N VAL A 148 18.39 -10.68 -2.76
CA VAL A 148 17.49 -11.69 -2.17
C VAL A 148 18.11 -13.08 -2.13
N VAL A 149 18.93 -13.42 -3.14
CA VAL A 149 19.66 -14.69 -3.22
C VAL A 149 20.83 -14.68 -2.25
N GLU A 150 21.59 -13.59 -2.18
CA GLU A 150 22.67 -13.45 -1.20
C GLU A 150 22.15 -13.53 0.26
N ALA A 151 20.98 -12.95 0.52
CA ALA A 151 20.30 -13.03 1.80
C ALA A 151 19.86 -14.47 2.12
N TYR A 152 19.34 -15.19 1.12
CA TYR A 152 19.00 -16.61 1.25
C TYR A 152 20.22 -17.49 1.53
N GLU A 153 21.30 -17.33 0.76
CA GLU A 153 22.55 -18.06 0.96
C GLU A 153 23.07 -17.85 2.38
N LEU A 154 23.07 -16.60 2.87
CA LEU A 154 23.44 -16.26 4.24
C LEU A 154 22.58 -16.99 5.28
N ALA A 155 21.25 -16.95 5.12
CA ALA A 155 20.31 -17.62 6.01
C ALA A 155 20.47 -19.15 6.00
N SER A 156 20.65 -19.75 4.82
CA SER A 156 20.80 -21.20 4.64
C SER A 156 22.07 -21.76 5.32
N SER A 157 23.09 -20.93 5.49
CA SER A 157 24.33 -21.28 6.20
C SER A 157 24.27 -21.04 7.71
N SER A 158 23.19 -20.43 8.21
CA SER A 158 23.02 -20.10 9.63
C SER A 158 22.46 -21.27 10.44
N PRO A 159 22.76 -21.36 11.75
CA PRO A 159 22.27 -22.47 12.58
C PRO A 159 20.74 -22.44 12.75
N PRO A 160 20.07 -23.59 13.00
CA PRO A 160 18.60 -23.70 13.04
C PRO A 160 17.89 -22.77 14.03
N LYS A 161 18.58 -22.32 15.08
CA LYS A 161 18.06 -21.35 16.06
C LYS A 161 17.77 -19.98 15.46
N ASP A 162 18.32 -19.69 14.28
CA ASP A 162 18.16 -18.44 13.55
C ASP A 162 17.19 -18.62 12.37
N GLU A 163 16.10 -19.37 12.57
CA GLU A 163 15.10 -19.66 11.53
C GLU A 163 14.68 -18.38 10.79
N VAL A 164 14.90 -18.37 9.47
CA VAL A 164 14.40 -17.33 8.57
C VAL A 164 13.20 -17.89 7.84
N ARG A 165 12.09 -17.15 7.84
CA ARG A 165 10.87 -17.51 7.12
C ARG A 165 10.58 -16.58 5.95
N TRP A 166 11.03 -15.34 6.05
CA TRP A 166 10.77 -14.28 5.08
C TRP A 166 12.01 -13.44 4.84
N PHE A 167 12.33 -13.23 3.57
CA PHE A 167 13.34 -12.30 3.09
C PHE A 167 12.64 -11.01 2.66
N VAL A 168 12.90 -9.92 3.36
CA VAL A 168 12.24 -8.61 3.14
C VAL A 168 13.21 -7.71 2.41
N MET A 169 12.93 -7.45 1.14
CA MET A 169 13.69 -6.54 0.30
C MET A 169 13.16 -5.12 0.45
N GLY A 170 14.07 -4.14 0.37
CA GLY A 170 13.77 -2.70 0.35
C GLY A 170 15.02 -1.91 -0.07
N ASP A 171 14.87 -0.62 -0.28
CA ASP A 171 15.98 0.31 -0.55
C ASP A 171 16.47 0.99 0.75
N ASP A 172 17.61 1.68 0.70
CA ASP A 172 18.24 2.34 1.85
C ASP A 172 17.45 3.53 2.43
N ASP A 173 16.45 4.03 1.70
CA ASP A 173 15.46 5.03 2.07
C ASP A 173 14.03 4.47 2.23
N THR A 174 13.88 3.13 2.26
CA THR A 174 12.60 2.51 2.61
C THR A 174 12.35 2.58 4.11
N VAL A 175 11.17 3.04 4.50
CA VAL A 175 10.73 3.15 5.89
C VAL A 175 9.72 2.05 6.17
N PHE A 176 10.11 1.03 6.96
CA PHE A 176 9.24 -0.09 7.31
C PHE A 176 8.51 0.11 8.64
N PHE A 177 7.27 -0.38 8.69
CA PHE A 177 6.45 -0.50 9.90
C PHE A 177 6.44 -1.98 10.32
N GLN A 178 7.44 -2.37 11.12
CA GLN A 178 7.84 -3.77 11.32
C GLN A 178 6.74 -4.67 11.92
N GLU A 179 6.03 -4.18 12.94
CA GLU A 179 4.92 -4.88 13.58
C GLU A 179 3.76 -5.09 12.60
N ASN A 180 3.48 -4.10 11.76
CA ASN A 180 2.48 -4.21 10.70
C ASN A 180 2.89 -5.21 9.61
N LEU A 181 4.16 -5.18 9.20
CA LEU A 181 4.72 -6.17 8.29
C LEU A 181 4.59 -7.60 8.85
N VAL A 182 4.93 -7.80 10.13
CA VAL A 182 4.73 -9.08 10.80
C VAL A 182 3.26 -9.48 10.80
N GLY A 183 2.34 -8.58 11.13
CA GLY A 183 0.90 -8.83 11.07
C GLY A 183 0.42 -9.26 9.69
N VAL A 184 0.97 -8.66 8.63
CA VAL A 184 0.69 -9.06 7.24
C VAL A 184 1.22 -10.45 6.94
N LEU A 185 2.49 -10.72 7.22
CA LEU A 185 3.13 -12.01 6.89
C LEU A 185 2.59 -13.17 7.71
N GLN A 186 2.02 -12.92 8.89
CA GLN A 186 1.31 -13.93 9.67
C GLN A 186 0.01 -14.44 9.01
N LYS A 187 -0.50 -13.79 7.97
CA LYS A 187 -1.67 -14.29 7.20
C LYS A 187 -1.32 -15.48 6.31
N TYR A 188 -0.04 -15.65 5.99
CA TYR A 188 0.43 -16.59 4.97
C TYR A 188 1.19 -17.75 5.61
N ASP A 189 0.97 -18.95 5.07
CA ASP A 189 1.77 -20.13 5.43
C ASP A 189 3.19 -19.98 4.86
N HIS A 190 4.13 -19.63 5.72
CA HIS A 190 5.52 -19.38 5.32
C HIS A 190 6.24 -20.60 4.71
N THR A 191 5.66 -21.79 4.78
CA THR A 191 6.18 -23.02 4.14
C THR A 191 5.78 -23.14 2.67
N GLN A 192 4.91 -22.24 2.17
CA GLN A 192 4.53 -22.15 0.77
C GLN A 192 5.29 -21.03 0.06
N MET A 193 5.34 -21.10 -1.27
CA MET A 193 6.02 -20.11 -2.09
C MET A 193 5.18 -18.84 -2.26
N TYR A 194 5.58 -17.78 -1.57
CA TYR A 194 4.95 -16.47 -1.64
C TYR A 194 5.93 -15.37 -2.07
N TYR A 195 5.42 -14.46 -2.90
CA TYR A 195 5.99 -13.16 -3.24
C TYR A 195 4.96 -12.10 -2.87
N VAL A 196 5.20 -11.34 -1.81
CA VAL A 196 4.23 -10.42 -1.19
C VAL A 196 4.71 -8.98 -1.33
N GLY A 197 3.86 -8.08 -1.83
CA GLY A 197 4.18 -6.66 -1.97
C GLY A 197 3.08 -5.92 -2.73
N MET A 198 3.40 -4.79 -3.36
CA MET A 198 2.42 -4.02 -4.14
C MET A 198 3.06 -3.35 -5.37
N PRO A 199 2.32 -3.22 -6.49
CA PRO A 199 2.70 -2.35 -7.61
C PRO A 199 2.75 -0.87 -7.23
N SER A 200 3.15 -0.03 -8.17
CA SER A 200 3.25 1.42 -7.99
C SER A 200 1.86 2.04 -7.87
N GLU A 201 1.75 3.17 -7.15
CA GLU A 201 0.51 3.96 -7.16
C GLU A 201 0.22 4.59 -8.54
N SER A 202 1.25 4.65 -9.40
CA SER A 202 1.21 5.27 -10.72
C SER A 202 0.96 4.25 -11.83
N VAL A 203 -0.13 4.45 -12.58
CA VAL A 203 -0.46 3.62 -13.76
C VAL A 203 0.65 3.68 -14.82
N GLU A 204 1.31 4.83 -14.99
CA GLU A 204 2.40 4.97 -15.95
C GLU A 204 3.60 4.06 -15.60
N GLN A 205 3.90 3.91 -14.31
CA GLN A 205 4.97 3.03 -13.85
C GLN A 205 4.57 1.55 -14.03
N ASP A 206 3.35 1.19 -13.67
CA ASP A 206 2.87 -0.19 -13.78
C ASP A 206 2.75 -0.67 -15.24
N VAL A 207 2.29 0.18 -16.15
CA VAL A 207 2.22 -0.13 -17.59
C VAL A 207 3.63 -0.29 -18.19
N MET A 208 4.58 0.52 -17.73
CA MET A 208 5.96 0.46 -18.23
C MET A 208 6.73 -0.75 -17.68
N HIS A 209 6.49 -1.11 -16.42
CA HIS A 209 7.23 -2.15 -15.71
C HIS A 209 6.44 -3.45 -15.62
N SER A 210 5.44 -3.53 -14.73
CA SER A 210 4.48 -4.64 -14.64
C SER A 210 3.50 -4.43 -13.48
N TYR A 211 2.21 -4.71 -13.69
CA TYR A 211 1.23 -4.87 -12.61
C TYR A 211 1.43 -6.13 -11.75
N GLY A 212 2.29 -7.06 -12.19
CA GLY A 212 2.66 -8.27 -11.48
C GLY A 212 3.94 -8.13 -10.65
N MET A 213 4.52 -6.93 -10.58
CA MET A 213 5.75 -6.63 -9.86
C MET A 213 5.45 -5.87 -8.58
N ALA A 214 6.02 -6.32 -7.47
CA ALA A 214 6.21 -5.45 -6.31
C ALA A 214 7.40 -4.54 -6.58
N PHE A 215 7.19 -3.23 -6.45
CA PHE A 215 8.28 -2.26 -6.62
C PHE A 215 9.21 -2.33 -5.40
N GLY A 216 10.52 -2.40 -5.66
CA GLY A 216 11.55 -2.74 -4.67
C GLY A 216 11.69 -1.69 -3.58
N GLY A 217 11.58 -0.41 -3.93
CA GLY A 217 11.58 0.69 -2.97
C GLY A 217 10.38 0.66 -2.04
N GLY A 218 9.19 0.31 -2.53
CA GLY A 218 8.02 0.04 -1.72
C GLY A 218 8.21 -1.19 -0.83
N GLY A 219 9.22 -2.00 -1.09
CA GLY A 219 9.54 -3.21 -0.37
C GLY A 219 8.68 -4.40 -0.78
N PHE A 220 9.23 -5.60 -0.58
CA PHE A 220 8.50 -6.85 -0.78
C PHE A 220 9.08 -7.96 0.09
N ALA A 221 8.30 -9.00 0.33
CA ALA A 221 8.72 -10.18 1.07
C ALA A 221 8.66 -11.43 0.19
N ILE A 222 9.71 -12.26 0.25
CA ILE A 222 9.75 -13.58 -0.38
C ILE A 222 9.84 -14.63 0.74
N SER A 223 8.95 -15.61 0.71
CA SER A 223 8.99 -16.74 1.66
C SER A 223 10.26 -17.58 1.48
N TYR A 224 10.69 -18.28 2.52
CA TYR A 224 11.87 -19.13 2.46
C TYR A 224 11.91 -20.11 1.26
N PRO A 225 10.89 -20.95 1.00
CA PRO A 225 10.93 -21.88 -0.14
C PRO A 225 10.97 -21.15 -1.49
N ALA A 226 10.28 -20.01 -1.65
CA ALA A 226 10.36 -19.24 -2.88
C ALA A 226 11.76 -18.67 -3.12
N ALA A 227 12.45 -18.21 -2.06
CA ALA A 227 13.82 -17.72 -2.16
C ALA A 227 14.80 -18.85 -2.50
N ALA A 228 14.57 -20.06 -1.99
CA ALA A 228 15.38 -21.24 -2.31
C ALA A 228 15.30 -21.61 -3.79
N GLU A 229 14.10 -21.69 -4.36
CA GLU A 229 13.90 -21.95 -5.79
C GLU A 229 14.47 -20.81 -6.65
N LEU A 230 14.26 -19.56 -6.23
CA LEU A 230 14.81 -18.39 -6.91
C LEU A 230 16.34 -18.41 -6.96
N ALA A 231 17.01 -18.80 -5.86
CA ALA A 231 18.46 -18.96 -5.81
C ALA A 231 18.97 -19.99 -6.83
N GLY A 232 18.22 -21.06 -7.08
CA GLY A 232 18.57 -22.10 -8.05
C GLY A 232 18.57 -21.63 -9.51
N ILE A 233 17.82 -20.57 -9.84
CA ILE A 233 17.66 -20.09 -11.23
C ILE A 233 18.24 -18.70 -11.49
N MET A 234 18.57 -17.93 -10.44
CA MET A 234 18.84 -16.50 -10.54
C MET A 234 19.91 -16.14 -11.57
N ASP A 235 21.05 -16.84 -11.60
CA ASP A 235 22.14 -16.54 -12.54
C ASP A 235 21.67 -16.61 -14.00
N GLY A 236 21.05 -17.72 -14.40
CA GLY A 236 20.54 -17.89 -15.75
C GLY A 236 19.34 -16.98 -16.04
N CYS A 237 18.52 -16.68 -15.03
CA CYS A 237 17.41 -15.76 -15.16
C CYS A 237 17.88 -14.32 -15.42
N LEU A 238 18.89 -13.85 -14.68
CA LEU A 238 19.48 -12.53 -14.89
C LEU A 238 20.16 -12.41 -16.25
N ASP A 239 20.76 -13.49 -16.77
CA ASP A 239 21.28 -13.51 -18.14
C ASP A 239 20.14 -13.32 -19.17
N ARG A 240 18.98 -13.97 -18.98
CA ARG A 240 17.80 -13.81 -19.86
C ARG A 240 17.17 -12.42 -19.79
N TYR A 241 17.07 -11.85 -18.60
CA TYR A 241 16.44 -10.55 -18.35
C TYR A 241 17.44 -9.41 -18.14
N ALA A 242 18.67 -9.58 -18.63
CA ALA A 242 19.75 -8.59 -18.47
C ALA A 242 19.35 -7.19 -18.98
N ASN A 243 18.47 -7.13 -20.00
CA ASN A 243 18.02 -5.89 -20.64
C ASN A 243 16.97 -5.09 -19.84
N PHE A 244 16.37 -5.67 -18.78
CA PHE A 244 15.34 -4.98 -18.00
C PHE A 244 15.92 -3.74 -17.31
N TYR A 245 15.06 -2.78 -16.96
CA TYR A 245 15.55 -1.52 -16.39
C TYR A 245 15.96 -1.72 -14.92
N GLY A 246 15.00 -2.02 -14.04
CA GLY A 246 15.19 -2.12 -12.60
C GLY A 246 15.49 -3.54 -12.10
N SER A 247 16.00 -3.64 -10.88
CA SER A 247 16.20 -4.90 -10.17
C SER A 247 14.90 -5.68 -10.00
N ASP A 248 13.83 -4.96 -9.64
CA ASP A 248 12.59 -5.56 -9.17
C ASP A 248 11.86 -6.23 -10.32
N GLN A 249 11.98 -5.65 -11.52
CA GLN A 249 11.47 -6.23 -12.76
C GLN A 249 12.17 -7.55 -13.08
N ARG A 250 13.47 -7.68 -12.75
CA ARG A 250 14.21 -8.94 -12.94
C ARG A 250 13.77 -9.97 -11.91
N VAL A 251 13.66 -9.59 -10.64
CA VAL A 251 13.17 -10.50 -9.58
C VAL A 251 11.77 -11.01 -9.92
N GLN A 252 10.86 -10.12 -10.33
CA GLN A 252 9.52 -10.50 -10.77
C GLN A 252 9.54 -11.46 -11.96
N ALA A 253 10.39 -11.23 -12.96
CA ALA A 253 10.51 -12.11 -14.11
C ALA A 253 11.01 -13.50 -13.72
N CYS A 254 12.00 -13.59 -12.83
CA CYS A 254 12.48 -14.88 -12.31
C CYS A 254 11.41 -15.63 -11.53
N LEU A 255 10.67 -14.94 -10.67
CA LEU A 255 9.55 -15.54 -9.93
C LEU A 255 8.43 -16.00 -10.88
N ALA A 256 8.19 -15.28 -11.97
CA ALA A 256 7.23 -15.69 -12.99
C ALA A 256 7.66 -16.96 -13.74
N GLU A 257 8.95 -17.18 -13.99
CA GLU A 257 9.45 -18.45 -14.53
C GLU A 257 9.19 -19.64 -13.59
N LEU A 258 9.22 -19.38 -12.27
CA LEU A 258 8.86 -20.36 -11.24
C LEU A 258 7.34 -20.48 -11.04
N GLY A 259 6.53 -19.70 -11.75
CA GLY A 259 5.07 -19.68 -11.60
C GLY A 259 4.57 -19.07 -10.29
N ILE A 260 5.38 -18.25 -9.61
CA ILE A 260 5.04 -17.59 -8.34
C ILE A 260 4.49 -16.19 -8.63
N PRO A 261 3.17 -15.94 -8.48
CA PRO A 261 2.59 -14.64 -8.76
C PRO A 261 2.76 -13.69 -7.56
N LEU A 262 2.62 -12.38 -7.84
CA LEU A 262 2.54 -11.36 -6.80
C LEU A 262 1.27 -11.51 -5.96
N THR A 263 1.45 -11.66 -4.66
CA THR A 263 0.44 -11.55 -3.62
C THR A 263 0.36 -10.09 -3.17
N ARG A 264 -0.77 -9.43 -3.43
CA ARG A 264 -0.92 -7.98 -3.26
C ARG A 264 -1.31 -7.61 -1.83
N GLU A 265 -0.52 -6.73 -1.23
CA GLU A 265 -0.77 -6.16 0.10
C GLU A 265 -0.79 -4.62 0.02
N PRO A 266 -1.96 -3.96 0.15
CA PRO A 266 -2.12 -2.53 -0.13
C PRO A 266 -1.33 -1.56 0.76
N GLY A 267 -0.66 -2.06 1.80
CA GLY A 267 0.14 -1.24 2.72
C GLY A 267 1.59 -1.05 2.32
N PHE A 268 2.06 -1.73 1.27
CA PHE A 268 3.37 -1.47 0.69
C PHE A 268 3.25 -0.29 -0.29
N HIS A 269 4.03 0.77 -0.06
CA HIS A 269 3.97 1.97 -0.90
C HIS A 269 5.34 2.34 -1.46
N GLN A 270 5.43 2.28 -2.79
CA GLN A 270 6.57 2.81 -3.53
C GLN A 270 6.59 4.35 -3.49
N VAL A 271 5.42 4.98 -3.30
CA VAL A 271 5.22 6.44 -3.28
C VAL A 271 5.73 7.08 -4.57
N ASP A 272 5.41 6.45 -5.71
CA ASP A 272 5.70 7.00 -7.04
C ASP A 272 4.69 8.11 -7.39
N VAL A 273 4.72 9.15 -6.58
CA VAL A 273 3.94 10.36 -6.69
C VAL A 273 4.83 11.56 -6.37
N ARG A 274 4.37 12.76 -6.72
CA ARG A 274 5.07 14.03 -6.46
C ARG A 274 4.16 15.01 -5.74
N GLY A 275 4.79 16.01 -5.10
CA GLY A 275 4.08 17.07 -4.40
C GLY A 275 3.69 16.65 -2.99
N ASP A 276 2.45 16.93 -2.60
CA ASP A 276 1.97 16.66 -1.25
C ASP A 276 1.22 15.31 -1.19
N VAL A 277 1.82 14.31 -0.55
CA VAL A 277 1.24 12.97 -0.37
C VAL A 277 0.11 12.91 0.68
N TYR A 278 -0.25 14.05 1.27
CA TYR A 278 -1.27 14.16 2.31
C TYR A 278 -2.54 13.36 2.01
N GLY A 279 -3.15 13.56 0.84
CA GLY A 279 -4.41 12.92 0.51
C GLY A 279 -4.34 11.39 0.46
N MET A 280 -3.21 10.84 0.00
CA MET A 280 -2.96 9.40 -0.05
C MET A 280 -2.84 8.81 1.37
N LEU A 281 -2.07 9.45 2.25
CA LEU A 281 -1.87 8.98 3.62
C LEU A 281 -3.12 9.22 4.51
N ALA A 282 -3.84 10.33 4.31
CA ALA A 282 -5.05 10.66 5.05
C ALA A 282 -6.23 9.74 4.71
N ALA A 283 -6.21 9.14 3.51
CA ALA A 283 -7.20 8.17 3.05
C ALA A 283 -6.56 6.80 2.76
N HIS A 284 -5.63 6.39 3.63
CA HIS A 284 -5.02 5.08 3.54
C HIS A 284 -6.10 3.97 3.52
N PRO A 285 -5.95 2.93 2.67
CA PRO A 285 -6.90 1.83 2.60
C PRO A 285 -7.05 1.12 3.96
N VAL A 286 -8.13 0.35 4.11
CA VAL A 286 -8.37 -0.49 5.31
C VAL A 286 -7.44 -1.70 5.29
N ALA A 287 -6.17 -1.44 5.57
CA ALA A 287 -5.04 -2.37 5.57
C ALA A 287 -3.97 -1.79 6.50
N PRO A 288 -3.10 -2.62 7.11
CA PRO A 288 -1.97 -2.12 7.87
C PRO A 288 -0.99 -1.37 6.95
N LEU A 289 -0.52 -0.20 7.34
CA LEU A 289 0.59 0.48 6.66
C LEU A 289 1.87 -0.32 6.87
N VAL A 290 2.55 -0.74 5.80
CA VAL A 290 3.71 -1.62 5.87
C VAL A 290 5.01 -0.89 5.55
N SER A 291 5.02 -0.03 4.55
CA SER A 291 6.23 0.67 4.12
C SER A 291 5.91 1.95 3.35
N LEU A 292 6.84 2.89 3.39
CA LEU A 292 6.87 4.12 2.60
C LEU A 292 8.27 4.29 1.99
N HIS A 293 8.34 4.91 0.82
CA HIS A 293 9.57 5.06 0.04
C HIS A 293 9.64 6.43 -0.65
N HIS A 294 10.79 6.77 -1.27
CA HIS A 294 11.00 7.99 -2.06
C HIS A 294 10.58 9.30 -1.36
N LEU A 295 10.69 9.35 -0.02
CA LEU A 295 10.13 10.46 0.75
C LEU A 295 10.87 11.78 0.51
N ASP A 296 12.13 11.75 0.08
CA ASP A 296 12.89 12.94 -0.35
C ASP A 296 12.30 13.66 -1.57
N TYR A 297 11.46 12.99 -2.36
CA TYR A 297 10.85 13.54 -3.58
C TYR A 297 9.46 14.14 -3.35
N VAL A 298 8.95 14.08 -2.12
CA VAL A 298 7.65 14.62 -1.74
C VAL A 298 7.80 15.69 -0.66
N MET A 299 6.76 16.50 -0.47
CA MET A 299 6.71 17.46 0.62
C MET A 299 6.69 16.75 1.98
N PRO A 300 7.15 17.39 3.07
CA PRO A 300 6.98 16.87 4.42
C PRO A 300 5.52 16.44 4.67
N ILE A 301 5.33 15.20 5.12
CA ILE A 301 3.99 14.61 5.27
C ILE A 301 3.10 15.35 6.27
N SER A 302 3.67 16.21 7.10
CA SER A 302 2.94 17.04 8.06
C SER A 302 3.34 18.50 7.88
N SER A 303 2.35 19.37 7.62
CA SER A 303 2.58 20.81 7.51
C SER A 303 3.03 21.50 8.82
N ASN A 304 2.89 20.80 9.96
CA ASN A 304 3.44 21.24 11.25
C ASN A 304 4.95 21.00 11.40
N ARG A 305 5.58 20.35 10.42
CA ARG A 305 7.00 19.95 10.42
C ARG A 305 7.70 20.54 9.21
N HIS A 306 8.99 20.82 9.33
CA HIS A 306 9.75 21.50 8.30
C HIS A 306 10.44 20.54 7.34
N THR A 307 10.71 19.31 7.78
CA THR A 307 11.42 18.30 6.99
C THR A 307 10.62 16.99 6.90
N GLN A 308 10.93 16.20 5.87
CA GLN A 308 10.40 14.85 5.66
C GLN A 308 10.62 13.97 6.89
N LEU A 309 11.85 14.01 7.43
CA LEU A 309 12.24 13.23 8.60
C LEU A 309 11.45 13.63 9.85
N GLU A 310 11.26 14.93 10.12
CA GLU A 310 10.43 15.39 11.24
C GLU A 310 8.96 14.97 11.09
N GLY A 311 8.44 14.98 9.86
CA GLY A 311 7.12 14.47 9.53
C GLY A 311 6.96 13.00 9.91
N LEU A 312 7.92 12.17 9.49
CA LEU A 312 7.96 10.74 9.82
C LEU A 312 8.15 10.48 11.31
N GLN A 313 9.04 11.19 11.99
CA GLN A 313 9.21 11.06 13.45
C GLN A 313 7.89 11.33 14.18
N SER A 314 7.11 12.31 13.72
CA SER A 314 5.77 12.56 14.25
C SER A 314 4.84 11.36 14.04
N LEU A 315 4.83 10.76 12.85
CA LEU A 315 4.04 9.56 12.56
C LEU A 315 4.49 8.35 13.41
N PHE A 316 5.80 8.15 13.54
CA PHE A 316 6.39 7.07 14.34
C PHE A 316 6.04 7.20 15.83
N SER A 317 5.98 8.42 16.37
CA SER A 317 5.56 8.63 17.76
C SER A 317 4.15 8.09 18.06
N ALA A 318 3.25 8.07 17.07
CA ALA A 318 1.93 7.43 17.20
C ALA A 318 1.98 5.93 16.91
N TYR A 319 2.76 5.53 15.91
CA TYR A 319 2.97 4.13 15.55
C TYR A 319 3.48 3.30 16.75
N GLU A 320 4.46 3.79 17.50
CA GLU A 320 5.03 3.11 18.68
C GLU A 320 3.97 2.78 19.76
N VAL A 321 2.85 3.50 19.78
CA VAL A 321 1.80 3.34 20.80
C VAL A 321 0.69 2.39 20.35
N ASP A 322 0.27 2.46 19.09
CA ASP A 322 -0.74 1.56 18.50
C ASP A 322 -0.40 1.24 17.03
N PRO A 323 0.57 0.33 16.78
CA PRO A 323 1.12 0.07 15.44
C PRO A 323 0.06 -0.27 14.39
N GLY A 324 -0.84 -1.18 14.75
CA GLY A 324 -1.89 -1.67 13.86
C GLY A 324 -2.93 -0.63 13.48
N ARG A 325 -3.00 0.51 14.19
CA ARG A 325 -3.98 1.57 13.98
C ARG A 325 -3.45 2.72 13.13
N ILE A 326 -2.15 2.80 12.88
CA ILE A 326 -1.55 3.92 12.14
C ILE A 326 -2.24 4.11 10.77
N LEU A 327 -2.55 5.36 10.46
CA LEU A 327 -3.30 5.82 9.27
C LEU A 327 -4.74 5.31 9.10
N GLN A 328 -5.23 4.42 9.98
CA GLN A 328 -6.56 3.84 9.80
C GLN A 328 -7.67 4.88 9.91
N GLN A 329 -8.59 4.81 8.97
CA GLN A 329 -9.69 5.76 8.89
C GLN A 329 -10.77 5.48 9.94
N ALA A 330 -11.42 6.53 10.42
CA ALA A 330 -12.71 6.46 11.12
C ALA A 330 -13.56 7.67 10.76
N PHE A 331 -14.83 7.45 10.44
CA PHE A 331 -15.76 8.52 10.06
C PHE A 331 -16.88 8.68 11.07
N CYS A 332 -17.15 9.91 11.45
CA CYS A 332 -18.27 10.25 12.31
C CYS A 332 -18.85 11.61 11.97
N TYR A 333 -20.06 11.84 12.48
CA TYR A 333 -20.81 13.05 12.22
C TYR A 333 -21.15 13.72 13.53
N ASP A 334 -20.85 15.01 13.58
CA ASP A 334 -21.02 15.80 14.77
C ASP A 334 -22.29 16.65 14.64
N ALA A 335 -23.39 16.15 15.22
CA ALA A 335 -24.75 16.62 14.96
C ALA A 335 -25.04 18.06 15.43
N GLY A 336 -24.25 18.61 16.36
CA GLY A 336 -24.45 19.96 16.90
C GLY A 336 -25.81 20.19 17.55
N SER A 337 -26.23 21.46 17.65
CA SER A 337 -27.48 21.88 18.30
C SER A 337 -28.60 22.28 17.33
N GLY A 338 -28.50 21.89 16.04
CA GLY A 338 -29.58 22.09 15.07
C GLY A 338 -29.19 21.83 13.60
N ALA A 339 -30.21 21.81 12.71
CA ALA A 339 -30.05 21.59 11.28
C ALA A 339 -29.08 22.61 10.63
N GLY A 340 -28.19 22.11 9.77
CA GLY A 340 -27.15 22.91 9.09
C GLY A 340 -25.87 23.17 9.92
N SER A 341 -25.75 22.60 11.12
CA SER A 341 -24.54 22.65 11.95
C SER A 341 -23.77 21.32 12.04
N VAL A 342 -24.17 20.34 11.24
CA VAL A 342 -23.57 19.01 11.21
C VAL A 342 -22.24 19.06 10.49
N LEU A 343 -21.22 18.53 11.14
CA LEU A 343 -19.88 18.39 10.58
C LEU A 343 -19.61 16.93 10.24
N SER A 344 -18.88 16.67 9.17
CA SER A 344 -18.28 15.36 8.94
C SER A 344 -16.86 15.36 9.46
N VAL A 345 -16.49 14.28 10.14
CA VAL A 345 -15.17 14.10 10.73
C VAL A 345 -14.55 12.87 10.11
N SER A 346 -13.40 13.03 9.46
CA SER A 346 -12.57 11.94 8.97
C SER A 346 -11.28 11.93 9.77
N VAL A 347 -11.04 10.84 10.50
CA VAL A 347 -9.81 10.62 11.26
C VAL A 347 -8.93 9.67 10.47
N SER A 348 -7.66 10.00 10.27
CA SER A 348 -6.58 9.07 9.95
C SER A 348 -5.69 8.98 11.18
N TRP A 349 -5.86 7.90 11.95
CA TRP A 349 -5.35 7.85 13.31
C TRP A 349 -3.82 7.90 13.34
N GLY A 350 -3.27 8.74 14.23
CA GLY A 350 -1.83 8.96 14.36
C GLY A 350 -1.25 9.92 13.31
N TYR A 351 -2.07 10.47 12.41
CA TYR A 351 -1.61 11.36 11.35
C TYR A 351 -2.40 12.66 11.25
N THR A 352 -3.69 12.60 10.89
CA THR A 352 -4.51 13.78 10.64
C THR A 352 -5.99 13.59 10.99
N VAL A 353 -6.68 14.70 11.25
CA VAL A 353 -8.14 14.77 11.29
C VAL A 353 -8.61 15.85 10.33
N GLN A 354 -9.60 15.52 9.49
CA GLN A 354 -10.31 16.44 8.61
C GLN A 354 -11.69 16.72 9.19
N VAL A 355 -12.04 17.99 9.34
CA VAL A 355 -13.37 18.41 9.77
C VAL A 355 -14.04 19.19 8.64
N TYR A 356 -15.03 18.57 8.00
CA TYR A 356 -15.79 19.17 6.93
C TYR A 356 -16.95 20.00 7.48
N PRO A 357 -17.13 21.26 7.03
CA PRO A 357 -18.22 22.14 7.44
C PRO A 357 -19.60 21.76 6.86
N GLN A 358 -19.73 20.53 6.37
CA GLN A 358 -20.92 19.95 5.74
C GLN A 358 -20.94 18.43 5.90
N VAL A 359 -22.09 17.83 5.59
CA VAL A 359 -22.24 16.37 5.51
C VAL A 359 -21.57 15.88 4.23
N VAL A 360 -20.68 14.90 4.36
CA VAL A 360 -19.96 14.23 3.27
C VAL A 360 -20.17 12.74 3.47
N ALA A 361 -20.56 12.02 2.41
CA ALA A 361 -20.89 10.61 2.51
C ALA A 361 -19.63 9.76 2.82
N PRO A 362 -19.74 8.62 3.53
CA PRO A 362 -18.59 7.78 3.85
C PRO A 362 -17.80 7.34 2.61
N HIS A 363 -18.49 6.94 1.53
CA HIS A 363 -17.84 6.52 0.29
C HIS A 363 -17.05 7.64 -0.40
N GLU A 364 -17.36 8.91 -0.13
CA GLU A 364 -16.55 10.04 -0.60
C GLU A 364 -15.37 10.30 0.35
N LEU A 365 -15.54 10.13 1.66
CA LEU A 365 -14.47 10.29 2.66
C LEU A 365 -13.36 9.24 2.51
N GLU A 366 -13.67 8.07 1.95
CA GLU A 366 -12.70 7.02 1.59
C GLU A 366 -11.83 7.40 0.40
N ILE A 367 -12.24 8.37 -0.42
CA ILE A 367 -11.51 8.77 -1.63
C ILE A 367 -10.44 9.81 -1.26
N PRO A 368 -9.15 9.54 -1.55
CA PRO A 368 -8.05 10.48 -1.35
C PRO A 368 -8.32 11.86 -1.97
N LEU A 369 -8.01 12.91 -1.20
CA LEU A 369 -7.95 14.26 -1.76
C LEU A 369 -6.76 14.35 -2.71
N GLN A 370 -6.96 14.92 -3.89
CA GLN A 370 -5.91 15.04 -4.88
C GLN A 370 -4.95 16.19 -4.52
N THR A 371 -3.92 15.87 -3.75
CA THR A 371 -2.84 16.80 -3.34
C THR A 371 -1.49 16.49 -4.01
N PHE A 372 -1.45 15.43 -4.81
CA PHE A 372 -0.26 14.88 -5.45
C PHE A 372 -0.46 14.67 -6.95
N MET A 373 0.66 14.43 -7.63
CA MET A 373 0.78 14.19 -9.08
C MET A 373 1.49 12.86 -9.33
N ILE A 374 1.36 12.28 -10.52
CA ILE A 374 2.07 11.04 -10.85
C ILE A 374 3.57 11.24 -11.09
N TRP A 375 4.38 10.24 -10.74
CA TRP A 375 5.85 10.30 -10.71
C TRP A 375 6.52 10.81 -11.99
N ARG A 376 6.14 10.27 -13.14
CA ARG A 376 6.90 10.46 -14.39
C ARG A 376 6.47 11.71 -15.13
N SER A 377 5.19 11.86 -15.46
CA SER A 377 4.70 13.03 -16.20
C SER A 377 4.37 14.24 -15.33
N SER A 378 4.36 14.13 -14.00
CA SER A 378 3.90 15.18 -13.08
C SER A 378 2.49 15.70 -13.42
N SER A 379 1.66 14.84 -13.99
CA SER A 379 0.26 15.14 -14.31
C SER A 379 -0.67 14.71 -13.17
N SER A 380 -1.96 15.03 -13.29
CA SER A 380 -2.98 14.73 -12.28
C SER A 380 -3.41 13.26 -12.24
N GLY A 381 -2.81 12.36 -13.02
CA GLY A 381 -3.20 10.95 -13.07
C GLY A 381 -2.90 10.31 -14.44
N PRO A 382 -3.26 9.04 -14.64
CA PRO A 382 -4.07 8.21 -13.74
C PRO A 382 -3.28 7.51 -12.63
N PHE A 383 -3.95 7.27 -11.49
CA PHE A 383 -3.49 6.44 -10.38
C PHE A 383 -4.21 5.08 -10.40
N ILE A 384 -3.71 4.09 -9.66
CA ILE A 384 -4.39 2.79 -9.49
C ILE A 384 -5.62 2.84 -8.57
N PHE A 385 -5.95 4.03 -8.08
CA PHE A 385 -7.10 4.33 -7.23
C PHE A 385 -7.73 5.66 -7.64
N ASN A 386 -8.98 5.90 -7.24
CA ASN A 386 -9.66 7.16 -7.52
C ASN A 386 -9.16 8.26 -6.58
N THR A 387 -9.14 9.49 -7.08
CA THR A 387 -8.93 10.70 -6.28
C THR A 387 -10.15 11.61 -6.39
N ARG A 388 -10.30 12.53 -5.44
CA ARG A 388 -11.31 13.60 -5.49
C ARG A 388 -10.64 14.96 -5.32
N PRO A 389 -11.18 16.03 -5.92
CA PRO A 389 -10.60 17.37 -5.78
C PRO A 389 -10.62 17.83 -4.32
N LEU A 390 -9.62 18.61 -3.93
CA LEU A 390 -9.57 19.24 -2.59
C LEU A 390 -10.75 20.21 -2.33
N GLY A 391 -11.38 20.67 -3.41
CA GLY A 391 -12.43 21.69 -3.39
C GLY A 391 -11.92 23.02 -3.92
N ASP A 392 -12.83 23.78 -4.52
CA ASP A 392 -12.57 25.11 -5.07
C ASP A 392 -11.95 26.02 -3.99
N PRO A 393 -10.74 26.58 -4.21
CA PRO A 393 -10.10 27.53 -3.30
C PRO A 393 -10.99 28.75 -2.99
N ASP A 394 -11.83 29.17 -3.94
CA ASP A 394 -12.74 30.31 -3.79
C ASP A 394 -14.03 29.92 -3.06
N ASN A 395 -14.27 28.63 -2.85
CA ASN A 395 -15.40 28.10 -2.08
C ASN A 395 -14.95 27.43 -0.76
N PRO A 396 -14.73 28.23 0.28
CA PRO A 396 -14.31 27.70 1.58
C PRO A 396 -15.32 26.80 2.28
N CYS A 397 -16.58 26.84 1.86
CA CYS A 397 -17.64 26.07 2.48
C CYS A 397 -17.55 24.56 2.19
N VAL A 398 -16.69 24.12 1.27
CA VAL A 398 -16.58 22.69 0.90
C VAL A 398 -15.23 22.06 1.28
N ARG A 399 -14.23 22.87 1.63
CA ARG A 399 -12.91 22.40 2.04
C ARG A 399 -12.90 21.96 3.51
N PRO A 400 -12.20 20.88 3.87
CA PRO A 400 -12.05 20.49 5.26
C PRO A 400 -11.09 21.43 6.00
N PHE A 401 -11.34 21.61 7.30
CA PHE A 401 -10.30 22.08 8.22
C PHE A 401 -9.38 20.92 8.56
N ILE A 402 -8.08 21.08 8.35
CA ILE A 402 -7.08 20.03 8.52
C ILE A 402 -6.34 20.22 9.85
N PHE A 403 -6.28 19.14 10.63
CA PHE A 403 -5.56 19.08 11.90
C PHE A 403 -4.49 17.99 11.79
N PHE A 404 -3.24 18.30 12.09
CA PHE A 404 -2.15 17.34 12.11
C PHE A 404 -1.84 16.91 13.55
N LEU A 405 -1.25 15.73 13.72
CA LEU A 405 -0.83 15.23 15.02
C LEU A 405 0.08 16.25 15.72
N ASP A 406 -0.31 16.68 16.92
CA ASP A 406 0.47 17.54 17.81
C ASP A 406 1.23 16.68 18.83
N ARG A 407 0.53 15.75 19.47
CA ARG A 407 1.13 14.83 20.45
C ARG A 407 0.30 13.58 20.67
N VAL A 408 0.97 12.52 21.10
CA VAL A 408 0.37 11.33 21.68
C VAL A 408 0.34 11.51 23.20
N LEU A 409 -0.82 11.32 23.81
CA LEU A 409 -1.02 11.41 25.25
C LEU A 409 -1.02 9.98 25.78
N GLN A 410 0.05 9.61 26.49
CA GLN A 410 0.06 8.36 27.25
C GLN A 410 -0.96 8.49 28.39
N ASN A 411 -1.86 7.52 28.48
CA ASN A 411 -2.80 7.39 29.58
C ASN A 411 -2.50 6.07 30.29
N GLU A 412 -2.65 6.01 31.62
CA GLU A 412 -2.41 4.80 32.44
C GLU A 412 -3.52 3.73 32.26
N THR A 413 -4.22 3.75 31.13
CA THR A 413 -5.36 2.86 30.80
C THR A 413 -5.11 2.14 29.48
N GLU A 414 -5.87 1.09 29.16
CA GLU A 414 -5.84 0.39 27.85
C GLU A 414 -6.25 1.25 26.63
N ALA A 415 -6.55 2.54 26.83
CA ALA A 415 -6.92 3.46 25.78
C ALA A 415 -5.75 4.35 25.35
N THR A 416 -5.58 4.48 24.03
CA THR A 416 -4.61 5.39 23.42
C THR A 416 -5.28 6.71 23.05
N VAL A 417 -4.62 7.83 23.36
CA VAL A 417 -5.18 9.17 23.15
C VAL A 417 -4.24 9.99 22.30
N THR A 418 -4.75 10.59 21.22
CA THR A 418 -3.99 11.47 20.33
C THR A 418 -4.63 12.85 20.27
N GLN A 419 -3.81 13.90 20.20
CA GLN A 419 -4.26 15.28 20.05
C GLN A 419 -3.72 15.86 18.74
N TYR A 420 -4.61 16.54 18.02
CA TYR A 420 -4.34 17.15 16.72
C TYR A 420 -4.61 18.65 16.82
N SER A 421 -3.77 19.43 16.16
CA SER A 421 -3.89 20.89 16.11
C SER A 421 -3.86 21.37 14.67
N ARG A 422 -4.50 22.50 14.39
CA ARG A 422 -4.43 23.14 13.08
C ARG A 422 -3.00 23.48 12.70
N SER A 423 -2.73 23.49 11.40
CA SER A 423 -1.46 23.98 10.88
C SER A 423 -1.29 25.47 11.22
N LYS A 424 -0.11 25.85 11.69
CA LYS A 424 0.23 27.27 11.94
C LYS A 424 0.59 28.03 10.66
N ASN A 425 0.90 27.30 9.57
CA ASN A 425 1.36 27.87 8.30
C ASN A 425 0.21 28.13 7.31
N GLU A 426 -1.05 27.95 7.71
CA GLU A 426 -2.20 28.28 6.86
C GLU A 426 -2.40 29.79 6.74
N ASP A 427 -1.56 30.42 5.92
CA ASP A 427 -1.91 31.64 5.16
C ASP A 427 -3.02 31.35 4.09
N ASP A 428 -3.38 30.07 3.93
CA ASP A 428 -4.43 29.52 3.06
C ASP A 428 -5.75 29.22 3.78
N GLN A 429 -5.93 29.64 5.05
CA GLN A 429 -7.29 29.73 5.55
C GLN A 429 -8.04 30.67 4.62
N PRO A 430 -9.24 30.30 4.16
CA PRO A 430 -9.96 31.13 3.24
C PRO A 430 -10.21 32.48 3.90
N LYS A 431 -9.49 33.49 3.39
CA LYS A 431 -9.73 34.90 3.70
C LYS A 431 -11.19 35.26 3.34
N ALA A 432 -11.80 34.48 2.44
CA ALA A 432 -13.23 34.46 2.14
C ALA A 432 -14.05 33.84 3.29
N LYS A 433 -14.99 34.62 3.83
CA LYS A 433 -15.93 34.13 4.84
C LYS A 433 -17.04 33.28 4.19
N CYS A 434 -17.23 32.06 4.67
CA CYS A 434 -18.41 31.26 4.35
C CYS A 434 -19.56 31.58 5.33
N GLY A 435 -20.76 31.90 4.81
CA GLY A 435 -21.96 32.19 5.62
C GLY A 435 -22.68 30.96 6.20
N LYS A 436 -22.23 29.73 5.89
CA LYS A 436 -22.88 28.51 6.38
C LYS A 436 -22.61 28.28 7.87
N LYS A 437 -23.64 27.85 8.61
CA LYS A 437 -23.54 27.55 10.06
C LYS A 437 -22.44 26.52 10.35
N GLY A 438 -22.38 25.42 9.60
CA GLY A 438 -21.33 24.39 9.73
C GLY A 438 -19.92 24.97 9.65
N PHE A 439 -19.67 25.94 8.75
CA PHE A 439 -18.37 26.60 8.66
C PHE A 439 -18.05 27.43 9.90
N SER A 440 -19.00 28.22 10.41
CA SER A 440 -18.81 29.00 11.65
C SER A 440 -18.56 28.12 12.88
N VAL A 441 -19.13 26.91 12.91
CA VAL A 441 -18.88 25.94 13.98
C VAL A 441 -17.49 25.33 13.81
N ALA A 442 -17.18 24.80 12.63
CA ALA A 442 -15.90 24.15 12.36
C ALA A 442 -14.72 25.12 12.53
N SER A 443 -14.86 26.39 12.15
CA SER A 443 -13.82 27.41 12.29
C SER A 443 -13.43 27.73 13.73
N ARG A 444 -14.27 27.41 14.72
CA ARG A 444 -13.98 27.62 16.16
C ARG A 444 -13.18 26.47 16.78
N ILE A 445 -13.08 25.33 16.10
CA ILE A 445 -12.36 24.15 16.61
C ILE A 445 -10.87 24.38 16.38
N ASP A 446 -10.10 24.47 17.45
CA ASP A 446 -8.65 24.64 17.41
C ASP A 446 -7.91 23.30 17.54
N LYS A 447 -8.52 22.36 18.28
CA LYS A 447 -7.94 21.07 18.58
C LYS A 447 -8.95 19.94 18.46
N VAL A 448 -8.47 18.79 18.01
CA VAL A 448 -9.22 17.53 18.05
C VAL A 448 -8.49 16.57 18.98
N ARG A 449 -9.24 15.87 19.84
CA ARG A 449 -8.71 14.80 20.68
C ARG A 449 -9.40 13.49 20.32
N VAL A 450 -8.62 12.49 19.94
CA VAL A 450 -9.13 11.18 19.54
C VAL A 450 -8.79 10.17 20.63
N PHE A 451 -9.81 9.47 21.12
CA PHE A 451 -9.71 8.40 22.11
C PHE A 451 -10.02 7.07 21.44
N THR A 452 -9.17 6.08 21.64
CA THR A 452 -9.35 4.76 21.02
C THR A 452 -8.97 3.66 22.01
N PRO A 453 -9.64 2.50 22.02
CA PRO A 453 -9.06 1.31 22.63
C PRO A 453 -7.81 0.91 21.84
N LYS A 454 -6.79 0.34 22.50
CA LYS A 454 -5.64 -0.21 21.78
C LYS A 454 -6.10 -1.28 20.77
N MET A 455 -5.60 -1.22 19.54
CA MET A 455 -5.97 -2.19 18.52
C MET A 455 -5.37 -3.55 18.84
N ASP A 456 -6.16 -4.62 18.73
CA ASP A 456 -5.61 -5.97 18.71
C ASP A 456 -4.95 -6.21 17.33
N PRO A 457 -3.63 -6.46 17.25
CA PRO A 457 -2.96 -6.74 15.99
C PRO A 457 -3.53 -7.95 15.23
N LEU A 458 -4.14 -8.91 15.94
CA LEU A 458 -4.75 -10.09 15.33
C LEU A 458 -5.98 -9.77 14.48
N LEU A 459 -6.54 -8.56 14.59
CA LEU A 459 -7.63 -8.12 13.72
C LEU A 459 -7.25 -8.11 12.25
N TRP A 460 -5.96 -7.93 11.92
CA TRP A 460 -5.48 -8.00 10.55
C TRP A 460 -5.51 -9.40 9.93
N LYS A 461 -5.76 -10.44 10.73
CA LYS A 461 -6.03 -11.80 10.25
C LYS A 461 -7.50 -12.05 9.91
N GLN A 462 -8.37 -11.11 10.29
CA GLN A 462 -9.81 -11.19 10.04
C GLN A 462 -10.16 -10.38 8.78
N ALA A 463 -11.42 -10.47 8.34
CA ALA A 463 -11.92 -9.64 7.26
C ALA A 463 -11.76 -8.15 7.62
N PRO A 464 -11.05 -7.33 6.80
CA PRO A 464 -10.82 -5.93 7.11
C PRO A 464 -12.12 -5.14 7.23
N ARG A 465 -12.25 -4.35 8.30
CA ARG A 465 -13.40 -3.46 8.51
C ARG A 465 -12.97 -2.19 9.21
N ARG A 466 -13.34 -1.03 8.64
CA ARG A 466 -13.14 0.27 9.27
C ARG A 466 -13.86 0.32 10.63
N HIS A 467 -13.24 0.96 11.62
CA HIS A 467 -13.86 1.22 12.92
C HIS A 467 -14.86 2.39 12.86
N CYS A 468 -15.80 2.39 13.82
CA CYS A 468 -16.83 3.42 13.96
C CYS A 468 -16.38 4.48 14.95
N CYS A 469 -16.96 5.68 14.89
CA CYS A 469 -16.70 6.70 15.89
C CYS A 469 -17.93 7.52 16.29
N MET A 470 -17.79 8.23 17.41
CA MET A 470 -18.75 9.23 17.89
C MET A 470 -18.01 10.50 18.29
N THR A 471 -18.70 11.63 18.24
CA THR A 471 -18.11 12.94 18.58
C THR A 471 -18.76 13.57 19.79
N ARG A 472 -18.01 14.44 20.46
CA ARG A 472 -18.50 15.30 21.54
C ARG A 472 -17.76 16.64 21.51
N ARG A 473 -18.49 17.75 21.51
CA ARG A 473 -17.89 19.09 21.67
C ARG A 473 -17.73 19.42 23.15
N THR A 474 -16.63 20.08 23.49
CA THR A 474 -16.45 20.70 24.81
C THR A 474 -17.36 21.94 24.96
N LYS A 475 -17.63 22.37 26.20
CA LYS A 475 -18.55 23.49 26.53
C LYS A 475 -18.29 24.78 25.73
N TRP A 476 -17.03 25.05 25.39
CA TRP A 476 -16.60 26.25 24.66
C TRP A 476 -16.46 26.05 23.14
N GLY A 477 -16.66 24.82 22.64
CA GLY A 477 -16.59 24.50 21.21
C GLY A 477 -15.18 24.55 20.58
N ARG A 478 -14.13 24.88 21.35
CA ARG A 478 -12.74 24.97 20.87
C ARG A 478 -12.06 23.62 20.70
N MET A 479 -12.57 22.60 21.37
CA MET A 479 -12.07 21.23 21.29
C MET A 479 -13.19 20.27 20.90
N LEU A 480 -12.92 19.47 19.87
CA LEU A 480 -13.72 18.36 19.42
C LEU A 480 -13.10 17.05 19.94
N GLU A 481 -13.90 16.25 20.64
CA GLU A 481 -13.49 14.91 21.05
C GLU A 481 -14.11 13.89 20.10
N VAL A 482 -13.29 12.92 19.68
CA VAL A 482 -13.71 11.78 18.85
C VAL A 482 -13.39 10.51 19.62
N ARG A 483 -14.33 9.58 19.71
CA ARG A 483 -14.13 8.26 20.32
C ARG A 483 -14.29 7.19 19.26
N ILE A 484 -13.20 6.52 18.91
CA ILE A 484 -13.22 5.37 17.99
C ILE A 484 -13.55 4.11 18.79
N LYS A 485 -14.38 3.25 18.21
CA LYS A 485 -14.80 1.97 18.76
C LYS A 485 -14.97 0.93 17.66
N TYR A 486 -15.03 -0.34 18.05
CA TYR A 486 -15.55 -1.36 17.17
C TYR A 486 -16.99 -1.04 16.78
N CYS A 487 -17.34 -1.28 15.53
CA CYS A 487 -18.70 -1.08 15.06
C CYS A 487 -19.62 -2.16 15.62
N SER A 488 -20.78 -1.77 16.13
CA SER A 488 -21.82 -2.71 16.52
C SER A 488 -22.40 -3.45 15.29
N PRO A 489 -23.03 -4.62 15.48
CA PRO A 489 -23.79 -5.27 14.41
C PRO A 489 -24.81 -4.30 13.80
N GLY A 490 -24.80 -4.15 12.47
CA GLY A 490 -25.69 -3.24 11.75
C GLY A 490 -25.40 -1.75 11.89
N GLU A 491 -24.35 -1.34 12.61
CA GLU A 491 -24.00 0.08 12.74
C GLU A 491 -23.54 0.67 11.40
N SER A 492 -24.30 1.66 10.92
CA SER A 492 -23.94 2.51 9.79
C SER A 492 -23.38 3.83 10.32
N THR A 493 -22.26 4.29 9.75
CA THR A 493 -21.74 5.62 10.07
C THR A 493 -22.59 6.73 9.44
N THR A 494 -23.38 6.42 8.40
CA THR A 494 -24.23 7.39 7.73
C THR A 494 -25.34 7.87 8.68
N PRO A 495 -25.53 9.19 8.85
CA PRO A 495 -26.57 9.69 9.73
C PRO A 495 -27.96 9.36 9.16
N PRO A 496 -28.86 8.74 9.94
CA PRO A 496 -30.17 8.28 9.45
C PRO A 496 -31.15 9.39 9.03
N HIS A 497 -30.80 10.67 9.21
CA HIS A 497 -31.66 11.83 8.95
C HIS A 497 -31.00 12.91 8.08
N LEU A 498 -29.85 12.63 7.45
CA LEU A 498 -29.05 13.65 6.74
C LEU A 498 -28.73 13.32 5.28
N ILE A 499 -29.28 12.22 4.75
CA ILE A 499 -29.30 11.91 3.33
C ILE A 499 -30.74 11.78 2.88
#